data_AF-A0A7N6AJA4-F1
#
_entry.id   AF-A0A7N6AJA4-F1
#
_cell.length_a   1.000
_cell.length_b   1.000
_cell.length_c   1.000
_cell.angle_alpha   90.00
_cell.angle_beta   90.00
_cell.angle_gamma   90.00
#
_symmetry.space_group_name_H-M   'P 1'
#
loop_
_entity.id
_entity.type
_entity.pdbx_description
1 polymer ?
#
loop_
_entity_poly.entity_id
_entity_poly.type
_entity_poly.pdbx_seq_one_letter_code
_entity_poly.pdbx_strand_id
1 'polypeptide(L)'
;MLCCAVLCRAVLCCAVPCCAAVELLSLLLVSVLWGCTNPFLKRGAQGIENVTRSDRLSQLLAEIKFIFLNLKYLVPFLLNQSGSLVYYYTLSTTELSLAVPVANSLTFLCTLLTGKLLGEEFGGKQAVAGMFLTMAGITLCVISSTDDKVLGKHEDEFKTNNPVT
;
A
#
# COMPACT_ATOMS: atom_id res chain seq x y z
N MET A 1 28.94 -3.96 33.10
CA MET A 1 27.87 -3.04 32.61
C MET A 1 28.02 -2.67 31.14
N LEU A 2 29.22 -2.40 30.62
CA LEU A 2 29.45 -2.06 29.20
C LEU A 2 29.02 -3.16 28.21
N CYS A 3 29.19 -4.45 28.55
CA CYS A 3 28.84 -5.57 27.67
C CYS A 3 27.32 -5.76 27.51
N CYS A 4 26.51 -5.52 28.55
CA CYS A 4 25.04 -5.57 28.47
C CYS A 4 24.47 -4.41 27.65
N ALA A 5 25.06 -3.21 27.73
CA ALA A 5 24.62 -2.05 26.96
C ALA A 5 24.93 -2.18 25.46
N VAL A 6 26.09 -2.77 25.11
CA VAL A 6 26.46 -3.06 23.71
C VAL A 6 25.63 -4.20 23.13
N LEU A 7 25.35 -5.25 23.91
CA LEU A 7 24.44 -6.33 23.50
C LEU A 7 23.01 -5.81 23.31
N CYS A 8 22.53 -4.95 24.21
CA CYS A 8 21.21 -4.31 24.10
C CYS A 8 21.13 -3.38 22.88
N ARG A 9 22.17 -2.57 22.61
CA ARG A 9 22.26 -1.76 21.37
C ARG A 9 22.30 -2.61 20.11
N ALA A 10 22.97 -3.75 20.11
CA ALA A 10 23.06 -4.65 18.95
C ALA A 10 21.72 -5.37 18.70
N VAL A 11 21.06 -5.83 19.76
CA VAL A 11 19.71 -6.46 19.67
C VAL A 11 18.66 -5.43 19.25
N LEU A 12 18.72 -4.20 19.76
CA LEU A 12 17.83 -3.10 19.34
C LEU A 12 18.16 -2.62 17.90
N CYS A 13 19.44 -2.58 17.50
CA CYS A 13 19.84 -2.29 16.10
C CYS A 13 19.43 -3.37 15.11
N CYS A 14 19.24 -4.63 15.54
CA CYS A 14 18.70 -5.69 14.68
C CYS A 14 17.16 -5.72 14.66
N ALA A 15 16.49 -5.27 15.74
CA ALA A 15 15.03 -5.23 15.84
C ALA A 15 14.39 -4.01 15.15
N VAL A 16 15.03 -2.84 15.20
CA VAL A 16 14.54 -1.59 14.56
C VAL A 16 14.44 -1.68 13.02
N PRO A 17 15.41 -2.24 12.27
CA PRO A 17 15.24 -2.46 10.84
C PRO A 17 14.18 -3.50 10.52
N CYS A 18 13.89 -4.44 11.43
CA CYS A 18 12.84 -5.44 11.25
C CYS A 18 11.44 -4.78 11.27
N CYS A 19 11.14 -3.91 12.24
CA CYS A 19 9.84 -3.24 12.31
C CYS A 19 9.61 -2.28 11.13
N ALA A 20 10.60 -1.46 10.76
CA ALA A 20 10.48 -0.56 9.61
C ALA A 20 10.34 -1.33 8.28
N ALA A 21 11.06 -2.45 8.13
CA ALA A 21 10.90 -3.32 6.96
C ALA A 21 9.50 -3.94 6.90
N VAL A 22 8.91 -4.30 8.03
CA VAL A 22 7.53 -4.84 8.08
C VAL A 22 6.50 -3.77 7.71
N GLU A 23 6.66 -2.54 8.18
CA GLU A 23 5.81 -1.39 7.81
C GLU A 23 5.88 -1.12 6.29
N LEU A 24 7.09 -1.01 5.74
CA LEU A 24 7.33 -0.82 4.31
C LEU A 24 6.79 -2.00 3.49
N LEU A 25 7.03 -3.24 3.92
CA LEU A 25 6.53 -4.43 3.25
C LEU A 25 4.99 -4.48 3.28
N SER A 26 4.37 -4.04 4.37
CA SER A 26 2.90 -3.96 4.48
C SER A 26 2.33 -2.90 3.54
N LEU A 27 2.96 -1.71 3.46
CA LEU A 27 2.60 -0.69 2.48
C LEU A 27 2.79 -1.19 1.04
N LEU A 28 3.91 -1.85 0.74
CA LEU A 28 4.15 -2.48 -0.56
C LEU A 28 3.05 -3.49 -0.90
N LEU A 29 2.68 -4.36 0.05
CA LEU A 29 1.66 -5.38 -0.13
C LEU A 29 0.28 -4.76 -0.39
N VAL A 30 -0.13 -3.76 0.39
CA VAL A 30 -1.39 -3.03 0.21
C VAL A 30 -1.45 -2.40 -1.19
N SER A 31 -0.37 -1.72 -1.60
CA SER A 31 -0.31 -1.07 -2.90
C SER A 31 -0.32 -2.04 -4.06
N VAL A 32 0.33 -3.21 -3.92
CA VAL A 32 0.26 -4.28 -4.92
C VAL A 32 -1.15 -4.85 -4.99
N LEU A 33 -1.78 -5.13 -3.84
CA LEU A 33 -3.14 -5.63 -3.79
C LEU A 33 -4.08 -4.67 -4.52
N TRP A 34 -4.17 -3.41 -4.08
CA TRP A 34 -5.03 -2.41 -4.72
C TRP A 34 -4.65 -2.14 -6.18
N GLY A 35 -3.36 -1.95 -6.44
CA GLY A 35 -2.89 -1.55 -7.76
C GLY A 35 -3.11 -2.64 -8.80
N CYS A 36 -2.86 -3.91 -8.45
CA CYS A 36 -3.11 -5.02 -9.35
C CYS A 36 -4.60 -5.31 -9.50
N THR A 37 -5.39 -5.28 -8.42
CA THR A 37 -6.81 -5.62 -8.50
C THR A 37 -7.60 -4.63 -9.36
N ASN A 38 -7.24 -3.34 -9.36
CA ASN A 38 -7.98 -2.30 -10.08
C ASN A 38 -8.19 -2.59 -11.59
N PRO A 39 -7.14 -2.89 -12.39
CA PRO A 39 -7.32 -3.33 -13.78
C PRO A 39 -8.13 -4.64 -13.93
N PHE A 40 -7.98 -5.59 -13.01
CA PHE A 40 -8.74 -6.83 -13.04
C PHE A 40 -10.23 -6.62 -12.74
N LEU A 41 -10.58 -5.75 -11.78
CA LEU A 41 -11.97 -5.36 -11.53
C LEU A 41 -12.58 -4.71 -12.77
N LYS A 42 -11.85 -3.78 -13.41
CA LYS A 42 -12.29 -3.13 -14.65
C LYS A 42 -12.60 -4.14 -15.75
N ARG A 43 -11.75 -5.17 -15.93
CA ARG A 43 -11.98 -6.25 -16.89
C ARG A 43 -13.11 -7.19 -16.46
N GLY A 44 -13.19 -7.55 -15.19
CA GLY A 44 -14.23 -8.42 -14.65
C GLY A 44 -15.62 -7.79 -14.73
N ALA A 45 -15.69 -6.45 -14.70
CA ALA A 45 -16.93 -5.69 -14.86
C ALA A 45 -17.41 -5.60 -16.32
N GLN A 46 -16.56 -5.95 -17.31
CA GLN A 46 -16.97 -5.95 -18.71
C GLN A 46 -18.08 -6.98 -18.91
N GLY A 47 -19.24 -6.51 -19.37
CA GLY A 47 -20.43 -7.35 -19.59
C GLY A 47 -21.59 -7.10 -18.62
N ILE A 48 -21.39 -6.36 -17.53
CA ILE A 48 -22.48 -5.92 -16.63
C ILE A 48 -23.52 -5.09 -17.42
N GLU A 49 -23.06 -4.24 -18.34
CA GLU A 49 -23.90 -3.38 -19.17
C GLU A 49 -24.88 -4.13 -20.09
N ASN A 50 -24.62 -5.41 -20.38
CA ASN A 50 -25.52 -6.24 -21.19
C ASN A 50 -26.68 -6.84 -20.36
N VAL A 51 -26.70 -6.67 -19.04
CA VAL A 51 -27.75 -7.17 -18.15
C VAL A 51 -28.85 -6.12 -18.03
N THR A 52 -29.72 -6.02 -19.03
CA THR A 52 -30.83 -5.06 -19.04
C THR A 52 -32.15 -5.71 -18.60
N ARG A 53 -32.83 -5.13 -17.61
CA ARG A 53 -34.17 -5.53 -17.14
C ARG A 53 -35.08 -4.30 -17.10
N SER A 54 -36.39 -4.50 -17.25
CA SER A 54 -37.38 -3.39 -17.28
C SER A 54 -37.53 -2.67 -15.94
N ASP A 55 -37.32 -3.39 -14.82
CA ASP A 55 -37.48 -2.86 -13.46
C ASP A 55 -36.14 -2.58 -12.80
N ARG A 56 -36.01 -1.41 -12.14
CA ARG A 56 -34.77 -0.98 -11.46
C ARG A 56 -34.29 -1.97 -10.39
N LEU A 57 -35.20 -2.55 -9.60
CA LEU A 57 -34.84 -3.51 -8.55
C LEU A 57 -34.39 -4.85 -9.14
N SER A 58 -35.06 -5.31 -10.20
CA SER A 58 -34.70 -6.53 -10.91
C SER A 58 -33.38 -6.38 -11.68
N GLN A 59 -33.09 -5.17 -12.17
CA GLN A 59 -31.81 -4.83 -12.77
C GLN A 59 -30.69 -4.85 -11.73
N LEU A 60 -30.86 -4.16 -10.59
CA LEU A 60 -29.87 -4.20 -9.50
C LEU A 60 -29.61 -5.62 -9.00
N LEU A 61 -30.67 -6.43 -8.79
CA LEU A 61 -30.50 -7.82 -8.38
C LEU A 61 -29.77 -8.66 -9.44
N ALA A 62 -30.00 -8.40 -10.73
CA ALA A 62 -29.34 -9.11 -11.82
C ALA A 62 -27.87 -8.70 -11.96
N GLU A 63 -27.54 -7.42 -11.81
CA GLU A 63 -26.17 -6.89 -11.76
C GLU A 63 -25.40 -7.43 -10.55
N ILE A 64 -26.02 -7.39 -9.35
CA ILE A 64 -25.47 -7.97 -8.12
C ILE A 64 -25.21 -9.46 -8.34
N LYS A 65 -26.19 -10.21 -8.87
CA LYS A 65 -26.04 -11.64 -9.13
C LYS A 65 -24.92 -11.92 -10.15
N PHE A 66 -24.81 -11.12 -11.20
CA PHE A 66 -23.72 -11.24 -12.19
C PHE A 66 -22.36 -11.02 -11.52
N ILE A 67 -22.21 -9.98 -10.70
CA ILE A 67 -21.00 -9.66 -9.97
C ILE A 67 -20.61 -10.80 -9.02
N PHE A 68 -21.56 -11.32 -8.24
CA PHE A 68 -21.31 -12.39 -7.28
C PHE A 68 -21.00 -13.74 -7.94
N LEU A 69 -21.57 -14.03 -9.11
CA LEU A 69 -21.29 -15.27 -9.84
C LEU A 69 -20.04 -15.17 -10.73
N ASN A 70 -19.59 -13.96 -11.04
CA ASN A 70 -18.38 -13.75 -11.82
C ASN A 70 -17.14 -13.79 -10.92
N LEU A 71 -16.56 -14.99 -10.78
CA LEU A 71 -15.33 -15.18 -10.01
C LEU A 71 -14.17 -14.28 -10.48
N LYS A 72 -14.13 -13.89 -11.76
CA LYS A 72 -13.10 -12.99 -12.32
C LYS A 72 -13.24 -11.56 -11.80
N TYR A 73 -14.40 -11.18 -11.27
CA TYR A 73 -14.63 -9.93 -10.56
C TYR A 73 -14.57 -10.13 -9.04
N LEU A 74 -15.20 -11.18 -8.52
CA LEU A 74 -15.30 -11.44 -7.08
C LEU A 74 -13.93 -11.63 -6.42
N VAL A 75 -13.01 -12.37 -7.04
CA VAL A 75 -11.67 -12.60 -6.48
C VAL A 75 -10.88 -11.28 -6.36
N PRO A 76 -10.73 -10.47 -7.43
CA PRO A 76 -10.11 -9.15 -7.32
C PRO A 76 -10.81 -8.23 -6.32
N PHE A 77 -12.15 -8.27 -6.24
CA PHE A 77 -12.90 -7.47 -5.28
C PHE A 77 -12.57 -7.83 -3.82
N LEU A 78 -12.53 -9.13 -3.49
CA LEU A 78 -12.18 -9.59 -2.14
C LEU A 78 -10.73 -9.23 -1.78
N LEU A 79 -9.81 -9.38 -2.74
CA LEU A 79 -8.41 -8.96 -2.55
C LEU A 79 -8.30 -7.46 -2.32
N ASN A 80 -9.03 -6.65 -3.08
CA ASN A 80 -9.08 -5.20 -2.90
C ASN A 80 -9.57 -4.82 -1.50
N GLN A 81 -10.63 -5.50 -1.01
CA GLN A 81 -11.16 -5.26 0.33
C GLN A 81 -10.19 -5.72 1.44
N SER A 82 -9.45 -6.81 1.21
CA SER A 82 -8.41 -7.27 2.13
C SER A 82 -7.27 -6.26 2.26
N GLY A 83 -6.94 -5.56 1.17
CA GLY A 83 -5.97 -4.46 1.18
C GLY A 83 -6.33 -3.38 2.21
N SER A 84 -7.62 -3.06 2.36
CA SER A 84 -8.10 -2.10 3.36
C SER A 84 -7.86 -2.56 4.80
N LEU A 85 -7.97 -3.87 5.08
CA LEU A 85 -7.68 -4.42 6.41
C LEU A 85 -6.19 -4.33 6.73
N VAL A 86 -5.34 -4.70 5.78
CA VAL A 86 -3.88 -4.60 5.93
C VAL A 86 -3.45 -3.14 6.07
N TYR A 87 -4.07 -2.23 5.31
CA TYR A 87 -3.80 -0.80 5.40
C TYR A 87 -4.21 -0.22 6.74
N TYR A 88 -5.39 -0.58 7.26
CA TYR A 88 -5.83 -0.18 8.58
C TYR A 88 -4.86 -0.64 9.69
N TYR A 89 -4.39 -1.88 9.60
CA TYR A 89 -3.37 -2.39 10.52
C TYR A 89 -2.05 -1.60 10.39
N THR A 90 -1.61 -1.32 9.17
CA THR A 90 -0.38 -0.55 8.91
C THR A 90 -0.46 0.87 9.46
N LEU A 91 -1.62 1.52 9.37
CA LEU A 91 -1.88 2.84 9.95
C LEU A 91 -1.80 2.86 11.49
N SER A 92 -1.95 1.71 12.15
CA SER A 92 -1.79 1.64 13.60
C SER A 92 -0.33 1.72 14.05
N THR A 93 0.62 1.45 13.14
CA THR A 93 2.06 1.38 13.42
C THR A 93 2.89 2.42 12.66
N THR A 94 2.37 2.95 11.55
CA THR A 94 3.06 3.92 10.68
C THR A 94 2.35 5.27 10.69
N GLU A 95 3.13 6.35 10.63
CA GLU A 95 2.56 7.70 10.54
C GLU A 95 1.71 7.90 9.28
N LEU A 96 0.50 8.41 9.47
CA LEU A 96 -0.46 8.70 8.40
C LEU A 96 0.15 9.59 7.28
N SER A 97 0.98 10.56 7.66
CA SER A 97 1.66 11.50 6.74
C SER A 97 2.59 10.81 5.76
N LEU A 98 3.14 9.65 6.14
CA LEU A 98 3.99 8.82 5.29
C LEU A 98 3.20 7.74 4.56
N ALA A 99 2.35 7.02 5.31
CA ALA A 99 1.62 5.87 4.80
C ALA A 99 0.74 6.24 3.59
N VAL A 100 0.05 7.38 3.66
CA VAL A 100 -0.88 7.83 2.62
C VAL A 100 -0.16 8.17 1.30
N PRO A 101 0.88 9.03 1.26
CA PRO A 101 1.60 9.31 0.02
C PRO A 101 2.30 8.08 -0.57
N VAL A 102 2.92 7.24 0.26
CA VAL A 102 3.62 6.03 -0.21
C VAL A 102 2.63 5.04 -0.80
N ALA A 103 1.57 4.69 -0.07
CA ALA A 103 0.60 3.70 -0.51
C ALA A 103 -0.10 4.13 -1.81
N ASN A 104 -0.52 5.39 -1.91
CA ASN A 104 -1.18 5.90 -3.11
C ASN A 104 -0.25 5.95 -4.33
N SER A 105 0.97 6.46 -4.15
CA SER A 105 1.96 6.55 -5.25
C SER A 105 2.32 5.18 -5.80
N LEU A 106 2.52 4.21 -4.90
CA LEU A 106 2.88 2.86 -5.27
C LEU A 106 1.68 2.08 -5.85
N THR A 107 0.46 2.33 -5.36
CA THR A 107 -0.78 1.78 -5.95
C THR A 107 -0.92 2.23 -7.40
N PHE A 108 -0.66 3.52 -7.68
CA PHE A 108 -0.66 4.05 -9.04
C PHE A 108 0.39 3.34 -9.92
N LEU A 109 1.62 3.20 -9.41
CA LEU A 109 2.69 2.49 -10.11
C LEU A 109 2.30 1.04 -10.44
N CYS A 110 1.81 0.30 -9.46
CA CYS A 110 1.33 -1.08 -9.64
C CYS A 110 0.15 -1.16 -10.62
N THR A 111 -0.76 -0.19 -10.59
CA THR A 111 -1.89 -0.09 -11.55
C THR A 111 -1.39 0.08 -12.98
N LEU A 112 -0.43 0.98 -13.21
CA LEU A 112 0.15 1.19 -14.52
C LEU A 112 0.91 -0.04 -15.03
N LEU A 113 1.73 -0.65 -14.17
CA LEU A 113 2.48 -1.86 -14.52
C LEU A 113 1.54 -3.01 -14.87
N THR A 114 0.50 -3.20 -14.06
CA THR A 114 -0.51 -4.24 -14.28
C THR A 114 -1.29 -3.96 -15.57
N GLY A 115 -1.75 -2.73 -15.79
CA GLY A 115 -2.44 -2.34 -17.03
C GLY A 115 -1.59 -2.59 -18.28
N LYS A 116 -0.30 -2.24 -18.23
CA LYS A 116 0.66 -2.51 -19.31
C LYS A 116 0.86 -4.01 -19.52
N LEU A 117 1.03 -4.79 -18.46
CA LEU A 117 1.18 -6.26 -18.52
C LEU A 117 -0.06 -6.92 -19.11
N LEU A 118 -1.23 -6.35 -18.82
CA LEU A 118 -2.51 -6.78 -19.34
C LEU A 118 -2.72 -6.40 -20.83
N GLY A 119 -1.82 -5.61 -21.42
CA GLY A 119 -1.88 -5.19 -22.82
C GLY A 119 -2.78 -3.97 -23.08
N GLU A 120 -3.14 -3.21 -22.03
CA GLU A 120 -3.81 -1.93 -22.21
C GLU A 120 -2.78 -0.86 -22.63
N GLU A 121 -3.08 -0.08 -23.67
CA GLU A 121 -2.25 1.05 -24.09
C GLU A 121 -2.39 2.21 -23.10
N PHE A 122 -1.66 2.14 -21.99
CA PHE A 122 -1.63 3.23 -21.01
C PHE A 122 -0.54 4.25 -21.35
N GLY A 123 -1.00 5.38 -21.90
CA GLY A 123 -0.57 6.70 -21.45
C GLY A 123 0.75 7.26 -21.97
N GLY A 124 1.19 6.97 -23.20
CA GLY A 124 2.18 7.79 -23.94
C GLY A 124 3.34 8.39 -23.11
N LYS A 125 3.69 9.66 -23.37
CA LYS A 125 4.79 10.34 -22.65
C LYS A 125 4.42 10.74 -21.21
N GLN A 126 3.13 10.87 -20.91
CA GLN A 126 2.63 11.36 -19.62
C GLN A 126 2.67 10.28 -18.53
N ALA A 127 2.38 9.02 -18.84
CA ALA A 127 2.48 7.90 -17.89
C ALA A 127 3.94 7.63 -17.51
N VAL A 128 4.87 7.78 -18.45
CA VAL A 128 6.31 7.69 -18.16
C VAL A 128 6.73 8.80 -17.19
N ALA A 129 6.31 10.04 -17.43
CA ALA A 129 6.58 11.15 -16.50
C ALA A 129 5.98 10.90 -15.10
N GLY A 130 4.74 10.38 -15.05
CA GLY A 130 4.10 9.99 -13.79
C GLY A 130 4.83 8.86 -13.06
N MET A 131 5.38 7.89 -13.79
CA MET A 131 6.20 6.80 -13.23
C MET A 131 7.50 7.34 -12.62
N PHE A 132 8.20 8.26 -13.28
CA PHE A 132 9.39 8.91 -12.71
C PHE A 132 9.05 9.74 -11.47
N LEU A 133 7.97 10.54 -11.52
CA LEU A 133 7.57 11.38 -10.40
C LEU A 133 7.15 10.56 -9.18
N THR A 134 6.43 9.45 -9.37
CA THR A 134 6.05 8.55 -8.28
C THR A 134 7.25 7.83 -7.69
N MET A 135 8.21 7.38 -8.50
CA MET A 135 9.47 6.80 -8.00
C MET A 135 10.28 7.82 -7.18
N ALA A 136 10.34 9.08 -7.61
CA ALA A 136 10.99 10.15 -6.85
C ALA A 136 10.26 10.41 -5.52
N GLY A 137 8.92 10.48 -5.53
CA GLY A 137 8.11 10.66 -4.32
C GLY A 137 8.28 9.54 -3.29
N ILE A 138 8.27 8.28 -3.74
CA ILE A 138 8.51 7.11 -2.87
C ILE A 138 9.92 7.18 -2.26
N THR A 139 10.93 7.51 -3.06
CA THR A 139 12.32 7.63 -2.60
C THR A 139 12.44 8.69 -1.50
N LEU A 140 11.82 9.86 -1.70
CA LEU A 140 11.81 10.93 -0.68
C LEU A 140 11.09 10.50 0.61
N CYS A 141 9.96 9.80 0.50
CA CYS A 141 9.23 9.31 1.68
C CYS A 141 10.09 8.32 2.49
N VAL A 142 10.79 7.40 1.82
CA VAL A 142 11.68 6.42 2.50
C VAL A 142 12.84 7.12 3.22
N ILE A 143 13.41 8.17 2.62
CA ILE A 143 14.46 8.98 3.26
C ILE A 143 13.91 9.64 4.52
N SER A 144 12.75 10.32 4.43
CA SER A 144 12.12 10.98 5.58
C SER A 144 11.82 10.00 6.72
N SER A 145 11.30 8.80 6.41
CA SER A 145 11.05 7.77 7.44
C SER A 145 12.30 7.35 8.18
N THR A 146 13.45 7.33 7.47
CA THR A 146 14.72 6.92 8.04
C THR A 146 15.26 8.02 8.96
N ASP A 147 15.09 9.29 8.59
CA ASP A 147 15.50 10.45 9.38
C ASP A 147 14.70 10.56 10.70
N ASP A 148 13.38 10.38 10.67
CA ASP A 148 12.54 10.38 11.89
C ASP A 148 12.95 9.28 12.87
N LYS A 149 13.28 8.08 12.37
CA LYS A 149 13.74 6.97 13.22
C LYS A 149 15.15 7.22 13.78
N VAL A 150 15.98 8.04 13.12
CA VAL A 150 17.31 8.45 13.62
C VAL A 150 17.20 9.54 14.68
N LEU A 151 16.33 10.53 14.49
CA LEU A 151 16.07 11.61 15.44
C LEU A 151 15.44 11.10 16.74
N GLY A 152 14.43 10.24 16.66
CA GLY A 152 13.82 9.62 17.85
C GLY A 152 14.84 8.82 18.68
N LYS A 153 15.76 8.13 17.99
CA LYS A 153 16.84 7.38 18.66
C LYS A 153 17.83 8.30 19.38
N HIS A 154 18.06 9.51 18.87
CA HIS A 154 18.92 10.53 19.51
C HIS A 154 18.25 11.16 20.73
N GLU A 155 16.94 11.42 20.69
CA GLU A 155 16.18 11.90 21.86
C GLU A 155 16.10 10.85 22.98
N ASP A 156 15.88 9.58 22.63
CA ASP A 156 15.86 8.49 23.62
C ASP A 156 17.23 8.27 24.26
N GLU A 157 18.31 8.37 23.47
CA GLU A 157 19.68 8.30 23.96
C GLU A 157 20.02 9.49 24.87
N PHE A 158 19.55 10.70 24.55
CA PHE A 158 19.73 11.87 25.39
C PHE A 158 18.96 11.78 26.72
N LYS A 159 17.69 11.34 26.70
CA LYS A 159 16.90 11.12 27.93
C LYS A 159 17.47 10.00 28.81
N THR A 160 18.00 8.94 28.20
CA THR A 160 18.62 7.84 28.94
C THR A 160 19.91 8.28 29.62
N ASN A 161 20.70 9.13 28.96
CA ASN A 161 21.97 9.62 29.49
C ASN A 161 21.83 10.83 30.43
N ASN A 162 20.67 11.48 30.46
CA ASN A 162 20.38 12.58 31.38
C ASN A 162 18.97 12.40 31.98
N PRO A 163 18.80 11.46 32.93
CA PRO A 163 17.52 11.28 33.59
C PRO A 163 17.22 12.54 34.41
N VAL A 164 16.13 13.23 34.06
CA VAL A 164 15.64 14.36 34.84
C VAL A 164 15.16 13.82 36.19
N THR A 165 15.98 14.01 37.23
CA THR A 165 15.63 13.80 38.64
C THR A 165 14.77 14.93 39.18
#